data_AF-A0A7J9CQN1-F1
#
_entry.id   AF-A0A7J9CQN1-F1
#
_cell.length_a   1.000
_cell.length_b   1.000
_cell.length_c   1.000
_cell.angle_alpha   90.00
_cell.angle_beta   90.00
_cell.angle_gamma   90.00
#
_symmetry.space_group_name_H-M   'P 1'
#
loop_
_entity.id
_entity.type
_entity.pdbx_description
1 polymer ?
#
loop_
_entity_poly.entity_id
_entity_poly.type
_entity_poly.pdbx_seq_one_letter_code
_entity_poly.pdbx_strand_id
1 'polypeptide(L)'
;MAVEEFKPDPYIATAMNCMLWIFYGLPMVHPDSILVVTINSIGLAMELIYLSIFFLYAPNKGRAKVIGWLALEILFLGVVAACTLTLSKTHAQRSDLVGILCVIFGVLMYASPLTVM
;
A
#
# COMPACT_ATOMS: atom_id res chain seq x y z
N MET A 1 17.19 -23.72 3.20
CA MET A 1 16.58 -22.91 2.12
C MET A 1 16.27 -21.55 2.70
N ALA A 2 17.14 -20.58 2.45
CA ALA A 2 16.97 -19.19 2.88
C ALA A 2 16.57 -18.34 1.66
N VAL A 3 15.77 -17.30 1.88
CA VAL A 3 15.51 -16.23 0.91
C VAL A 3 16.80 -15.39 0.76
N GLU A 4 17.77 -15.87 -0.02
CA GLU A 4 19.12 -15.28 -0.08
C GLU A 4 19.12 -13.89 -0.73
N GLU A 5 18.69 -13.79 -1.99
CA GLU A 5 18.70 -12.52 -2.75
C GLU A 5 17.34 -11.84 -2.86
N PHE A 6 16.29 -12.45 -2.32
CA PHE A 6 14.94 -11.91 -2.45
C PHE A 6 14.77 -10.66 -1.58
N LYS A 7 14.37 -9.56 -2.21
CA LYS A 7 14.09 -8.29 -1.54
C LYS A 7 12.58 -8.16 -1.31
N PRO A 8 12.10 -8.02 -0.05
CA PRO A 8 10.69 -7.82 0.22
C PRO A 8 10.21 -6.40 -0.11
N ASP A 9 11.14 -5.48 -0.40
CA ASP A 9 10.88 -4.05 -0.60
C ASP A 9 9.80 -3.75 -1.67
N PRO A 10 9.78 -4.39 -2.85
CA PRO A 10 8.72 -4.15 -3.85
C PRO A 10 7.34 -4.61 -3.38
N TYR A 11 7.27 -5.69 -2.61
CA TYR A 11 6.02 -6.26 -2.08
C TYR A 11 5.44 -5.37 -0.98
N ILE A 12 6.31 -4.86 -0.10
CA ILE A 12 5.98 -3.85 0.90
C ILE A 12 5.43 -2.59 0.21
N ALA A 13 6.16 -2.02 -0.75
CA ALA A 13 5.73 -0.84 -1.49
C ALA A 13 4.40 -1.04 -2.23
N THR A 14 4.18 -2.22 -2.83
CA THR A 14 2.93 -2.56 -3.50
C THR A 14 1.78 -2.68 -2.51
N ALA A 15 2.00 -3.27 -1.33
CA ALA A 15 0.99 -3.34 -0.27
C ALA A 15 0.53 -1.94 0.17
N MET A 16 1.45 -0.99 0.39
CA MET A 16 1.11 0.41 0.66
C MET A 16 0.26 1.02 -0.45
N ASN A 17 0.67 0.86 -1.71
CA ASN A 17 -0.06 1.39 -2.86
C ASN A 17 -1.48 0.83 -2.92
N CYS A 18 -1.64 -0.48 -2.75
CA CYS A 18 -2.96 -1.11 -2.71
C CYS A 18 -3.81 -0.60 -1.54
N MET A 19 -3.24 -0.44 -0.34
CA MET A 19 -3.97 0.10 0.81
C MET A 19 -4.45 1.54 0.57
N LEU A 20 -3.64 2.39 -0.05
CA LEU A 20 -4.04 3.76 -0.41
C LEU A 20 -5.17 3.77 -1.44
N TRP A 21 -5.09 2.94 -2.49
CA TRP A 21 -6.15 2.83 -3.50
C TRP A 21 -7.44 2.21 -2.96
N ILE A 22 -7.35 1.27 -2.02
CA ILE A 22 -8.52 0.76 -1.29
C ILE A 22 -9.18 1.91 -0.54
N PHE A 23 -8.40 2.68 0.24
CA PHE A 23 -8.94 3.81 1.00
C PHE A 23 -9.56 4.87 0.10
N TYR A 24 -8.91 5.18 -1.03
CA TYR A 24 -9.45 6.08 -2.06
C TYR A 24 -10.81 5.61 -2.58
N GLY A 25 -10.92 4.33 -2.95
CA GLY A 25 -12.13 3.78 -3.56
C GLY A 25 -13.30 3.56 -2.60
N LEU A 26 -13.11 3.76 -1.28
CA LEU A 26 -14.21 3.64 -0.32
C LEU A 26 -15.25 4.75 -0.56
N PRO A 27 -16.56 4.45 -0.43
CA PRO A 27 -17.64 5.43 -0.69
C PRO A 27 -17.54 6.72 0.13
N MET A 28 -16.90 6.65 1.31
CA MET A 28 -16.66 7.80 2.18
C MET A 28 -15.62 8.80 1.63
N VAL A 29 -14.74 8.35 0.73
CA VAL A 29 -13.69 9.14 0.06
C VAL A 29 -14.11 9.44 -1.37
N HIS A 30 -14.24 8.41 -2.21
CA HIS A 30 -14.62 8.52 -3.62
C HIS A 30 -15.81 7.59 -3.94
N PRO A 31 -17.04 8.14 -4.06
CA PRO A 31 -18.23 7.36 -4.40
C PRO A 31 -18.09 6.60 -5.74
N ASP A 32 -18.89 5.54 -5.89
CA ASP A 32 -19.04 4.77 -7.14
C ASP A 32 -17.75 4.12 -7.70
N SER A 33 -16.75 3.89 -6.84
CA SER A 33 -15.42 3.38 -7.22
C SER A 33 -15.10 1.98 -6.69
N ILE A 34 -16.13 1.14 -6.57
CA ILE A 34 -16.01 -0.22 -6.03
C ILE A 34 -15.01 -1.09 -6.79
N LEU A 35 -14.87 -0.88 -8.11
CA LEU A 35 -13.92 -1.63 -8.92
C LEU A 35 -12.47 -1.36 -8.53
N VAL A 36 -12.16 -0.13 -8.09
CA VAL A 36 -10.83 0.22 -7.57
C VAL A 36 -10.55 -0.52 -6.28
N VAL A 37 -11.55 -0.62 -5.40
CA VAL A 37 -11.44 -1.36 -4.13
C VAL A 37 -11.21 -2.83 -4.39
N THR A 38 -11.96 -3.46 -5.30
CA THR A 38 -11.88 -4.91 -5.54
C THR A 38 -10.52 -5.31 -6.11
N ILE A 39 -10.02 -4.62 -7.15
CA ILE A 39 -8.72 -4.96 -7.75
C ILE A 39 -7.58 -4.78 -6.75
N ASN A 40 -7.59 -3.71 -5.95
CA ASN A 40 -6.54 -3.44 -4.99
C ASN A 40 -6.65 -4.32 -3.74
N SER A 41 -7.85 -4.77 -3.37
CA SER A 41 -8.03 -5.76 -2.30
C SER A 41 -7.45 -7.12 -2.70
N ILE A 42 -7.65 -7.54 -3.96
CA ILE A 42 -7.03 -8.76 -4.48
C ILE A 42 -5.50 -8.59 -4.55
N GLY A 43 -5.02 -7.45 -5.05
CA GLY A 43 -3.61 -7.09 -5.05
C GLY A 43 -2.99 -7.19 -3.66
N LEU A 44 -3.58 -6.51 -2.67
CA LEU A 44 -3.13 -6.55 -1.28
C LEU A 44 -3.12 -7.97 -0.71
N ALA A 45 -4.13 -8.78 -0.99
CA ALA A 45 -4.16 -10.17 -0.55
C ALA A 45 -2.98 -10.98 -1.13
N MET A 46 -2.67 -10.79 -2.41
CA MET A 46 -1.51 -11.44 -3.04
C MET A 46 -0.19 -10.97 -2.42
N GLU A 47 -0.01 -9.66 -2.23
CA GLU A 47 1.19 -9.11 -1.58
C GLU A 47 1.38 -9.63 -0.16
N LEU A 48 0.30 -9.73 0.62
CA LEU A 48 0.33 -10.30 1.96
C LEU A 48 0.69 -11.79 1.95
N ILE A 49 0.26 -12.55 0.95
CA ILE A 49 0.68 -13.95 0.77
C ILE A 49 2.19 -14.01 0.51
N TYR A 50 2.72 -13.19 -0.40
CA TYR A 50 4.16 -13.14 -0.69
C TYR A 50 4.98 -12.74 0.54
N LEU A 51 4.55 -11.70 1.25
CA LEU A 51 5.21 -11.26 2.48
C LEU A 51 5.12 -12.30 3.59
N SER A 52 4.03 -13.05 3.68
CA SER A 52 3.88 -14.15 4.65
C SER A 52 4.85 -15.28 4.34
N ILE A 53 4.98 -15.68 3.07
CA ILE A 53 5.96 -16.68 2.64
C ILE A 53 7.37 -16.19 2.96
N PHE A 54 7.72 -14.96 2.59
CA PHE A 54 9.02 -14.37 2.91
C PHE A 54 9.26 -14.38 4.42
N PHE A 55 8.28 -13.98 5.22
CA PHE A 55 8.38 -13.95 6.68
C PHE A 55 8.67 -15.33 7.27
N LEU A 56 8.03 -16.39 6.78
CA LEU A 56 8.27 -17.76 7.24
C LEU A 56 9.72 -18.21 7.01
N TYR A 57 10.30 -17.90 5.84
CA TYR A 57 11.63 -18.36 5.45
C TYR A 57 12.77 -17.37 5.72
N ALA A 58 12.46 -16.12 6.08
CA ALA A 58 13.47 -15.09 6.33
C ALA A 58 14.16 -15.25 7.70
N PRO A 59 15.44 -14.83 7.83
CA PRO A 59 16.10 -14.69 9.12
C PRO A 59 15.44 -13.60 9.96
N ASN A 60 15.68 -13.61 11.28
CA ASN A 60 15.06 -12.67 12.24
C ASN A 60 15.17 -11.19 11.84
N LYS A 61 16.29 -10.77 11.21
CA LYS A 61 16.47 -9.40 10.70
C LYS A 61 15.49 -9.06 9.57
N GLY A 62 15.27 -9.99 8.64
CA GLY A 62 14.32 -9.82 7.53
C GLY A 62 12.88 -9.77 8.04
N ARG A 63 12.54 -10.62 9.01
CA ARG A 63 11.24 -10.62 9.69
C ARG A 63 10.94 -9.28 10.39
N ALA A 64 11.90 -8.78 11.16
CA ALA A 64 11.78 -7.50 11.85
C ALA A 64 11.62 -6.32 10.87
N LYS A 65 12.34 -6.36 9.73
CA LYS A 65 12.19 -5.38 8.65
C LYS A 65 10.76 -5.36 8.11
N VAL A 66 10.20 -6.51 7.74
CA VAL A 66 8.83 -6.60 7.20
C VAL A 66 7.80 -6.09 8.20
N ILE A 67 7.88 -6.52 9.47
CA ILE A 67 6.94 -6.04 10.52
C ILE A 67 7.07 -4.53 10.70
N GLY A 68 8.29 -4.00 10.78
CA GLY A 68 8.52 -2.57 10.99
C GLY A 68 7.94 -1.71 9.86
N TRP A 69 8.13 -2.12 8.61
CA TRP A 69 7.57 -1.40 7.46
C TRP A 69 6.05 -1.52 7.39
N LEU A 70 5.47 -2.71 7.56
CA LEU A 70 4.01 -2.86 7.57
C LEU A 70 3.35 -2.05 8.70
N ALA A 71 3.97 -2.01 9.89
CA ALA A 71 3.48 -1.17 10.98
C ALA A 71 3.53 0.32 10.64
N LEU A 72 4.60 0.76 9.97
CA LEU A 72 4.73 2.13 9.49
C LEU A 72 3.68 2.47 8.42
N GLU A 73 3.40 1.55 7.49
CA GLU A 73 2.37 1.73 6.46
C GLU A 73 0.98 1.84 7.05
N ILE A 74 0.62 0.98 8.01
CA ILE A 74 -0.66 1.03 8.71
C ILE A 74 -0.78 2.35 9.49
N LEU A 75 0.29 2.77 10.18
CA LEU A 75 0.31 4.05 10.89
C LEU A 75 0.12 5.22 9.93
N PHE A 76 0.86 5.24 8.83
CA PHE A 76 0.75 6.27 7.80
C PHE A 76 -0.66 6.33 7.20
N LEU A 77 -1.22 5.19 6.82
CA LEU A 77 -2.59 5.10 6.31
C LEU A 77 -3.59 5.60 7.34
N GLY A 78 -3.41 5.25 8.61
CA GLY A 78 -4.23 5.73 9.72
C GLY A 78 -4.20 7.25 9.86
N VAL A 79 -3.01 7.86 9.75
CA VAL A 79 -2.85 9.33 9.74
C VAL A 79 -3.52 9.95 8.52
N VAL A 80 -3.28 9.43 7.31
CA VAL A 80 -3.91 9.91 6.08
C VAL A 80 -5.44 9.82 6.19
N ALA A 81 -5.97 8.71 6.69
CA ALA A 81 -7.40 8.52 6.88
C ALA A 81 -7.97 9.48 7.91
N ALA A 82 -7.32 9.64 9.07
CA ALA A 82 -7.73 10.58 10.10
C ALA A 82 -7.75 12.02 9.56
N CYS A 83 -6.67 12.46 8.89
CA CYS A 83 -6.60 13.79 8.27
C CYS A 83 -7.70 13.97 7.22
N THR A 84 -7.89 13.00 6.34
CA THR A 84 -8.90 13.07 5.26
C THR A 84 -10.31 13.21 5.82
N LEU A 85 -10.65 12.43 6.85
CA LEU A 85 -12.01 12.40 7.38
C LEU A 85 -12.33 13.54 8.33
N THR A 86 -11.32 14.09 9.01
CA THR A 86 -11.50 15.19 9.96
C THR A 86 -11.33 16.58 9.33
N LEU A 87 -10.42 16.73 8.36
CA LEU A 87 -10.11 18.03 7.76
C LEU A 87 -10.95 18.33 6.50
N SER A 88 -11.37 17.29 5.75
CA SER A 88 -12.13 17.47 4.51
C SER A 88 -13.62 17.19 4.68
N LYS A 89 -14.44 18.17 4.27
CA LYS A 89 -15.90 18.14 4.46
C LYS A 89 -16.64 17.53 3.27
N THR A 90 -16.11 17.67 2.06
CA THR A 90 -16.75 17.18 0.83
C THR A 90 -16.05 15.95 0.26
N HIS A 91 -16.79 15.12 -0.47
CA HIS A 91 -16.22 13.96 -1.17
C HIS A 91 -15.15 14.37 -2.20
N ALA A 92 -15.35 15.50 -2.91
CA ALA A 92 -14.36 16.01 -3.86
C ALA A 92 -13.01 16.31 -3.18
N GLN A 93 -13.02 17.02 -2.04
CA GLN A 93 -11.79 17.33 -1.30
C GLN A 93 -11.08 16.07 -0.77
N ARG A 94 -11.86 15.07 -0.34
CA ARG A 94 -11.30 13.78 0.12
C ARG A 94 -10.68 13.00 -1.04
N SER A 95 -11.38 12.97 -2.17
CA SER A 95 -10.91 12.31 -3.40
C SER A 95 -9.63 12.96 -3.90
N ASP A 96 -9.55 14.29 -3.96
CA ASP A 96 -8.36 14.99 -4.43
C ASP A 96 -7.16 14.74 -3.53
N LEU A 97 -7.34 14.85 -2.20
CA LEU A 97 -6.26 14.66 -1.23
C LEU A 97 -5.68 13.24 -1.30
N VAL A 98 -6.54 12.22 -1.23
CA VAL A 98 -6.09 10.83 -1.25
C VAL A 98 -5.62 10.43 -2.65
N GLY A 99 -6.29 10.91 -3.70
CA GLY A 99 -5.95 10.64 -5.09
C GLY A 99 -4.57 11.16 -5.48
N ILE A 100 -4.19 12.36 -5.03
CA ILE A 100 -2.83 12.89 -5.24
C ILE A 100 -1.79 11.98 -4.60
N LEU A 101 -2.03 11.49 -3.38
CA LEU A 101 -1.12 10.54 -2.72
C LEU A 101 -1.05 9.23 -3.51
N CYS A 102 -2.19 8.66 -3.91
CA CYS A 102 -2.25 7.46 -4.74
C CYS A 102 -1.44 7.60 -6.04
N VAL A 103 -1.54 8.75 -6.73
CA VAL A 103 -0.80 9.02 -7.95
C VAL A 103 0.71 9.12 -7.68
N ILE A 104 1.13 9.83 -6.63
CA ILE A 104 2.55 9.95 -6.26
C ILE A 104 3.15 8.56 -6.01
N PHE A 105 2.51 7.76 -5.15
CA PHE A 105 2.99 6.41 -4.84
C PHE A 105 2.96 5.50 -6.07
N GLY A 106 1.90 5.55 -6.88
CA GLY A 106 1.80 4.79 -8.12
C GLY A 106 2.90 5.14 -9.12
N VAL A 107 3.26 6.41 -9.26
CA VAL A 107 4.38 6.83 -10.11
C VAL A 107 5.72 6.35 -9.57
N LEU A 108 5.93 6.42 -8.24
CA LEU A 108 7.17 5.92 -7.62
C LEU A 108 7.38 4.43 -7.86
N MET A 109 6.32 3.63 -7.98
CA MET A 109 6.44 2.21 -8.31
C MET A 109 7.09 1.96 -9.68
N TYR A 110 6.99 2.89 -10.64
CA TYR A 110 7.68 2.77 -11.93
C TYR A 110 9.20 2.91 -11.84
N ALA A 111 9.75 3.31 -10.69
CA ALA A 111 11.19 3.24 -10.47
C ALA A 111 11.72 1.80 -10.59
N SER A 112 10.97 0.80 -10.11
CA SER A 112 11.38 -0.61 -10.19
C SER A 112 11.64 -1.08 -11.62
N PRO A 113 10.68 -1.00 -12.57
CA PRO A 113 10.93 -1.38 -13.96
C PRO A 113 11.96 -0.47 -14.67
N LEU A 114 12.12 0.78 -14.25
CA LEU A 114 13.15 1.66 -14.84
C LEU A 114 14.57 1.22 -14.48
N THR A 115 14.79 0.60 -13.32
CA THR A 115 16.13 0.13 -12.90
C THR A 115 16.64 -1.08 -13.68
N VAL A 116 15.79 -1.73 -14.47
CA VAL A 116 16.15 -2.91 -15.28
C VAL A 116 16.25 -2.60 -16.78
N MET A 117 16.01 -1.35 -17.20
CA MET A 117 16.28 -0.84 -18.55
C MET A 117 17.66 -0.19 -18.62
#